data_AF-A0A945LAC8-F1
#
_entry.id   AF-A0A945LAC8-F1
#
_cell.length_a   1.000
_cell.length_b   1.000
_cell.length_c   1.000
_cell.angle_alpha   90.00
_cell.angle_beta   90.00
_cell.angle_gamma   90.00
#
_symmetry.space_group_name_H-M   'P 1'
#
loop_
_entity.id
_entity.type
_entity.pdbx_description
1 polymer ?
#
loop_
_entity_poly.entity_id
_entity_poly.type
_entity_poly.pdbx_seq_one_letter_code
_entity_poly.pdbx_strand_id
1 'polypeptide(L)'
;NRLNPEGTGWIVRSFYNLTADSDSVMILREDRDDPATEVRVPLPAGAQIVIDTQRLYHAVWHRGVAPRYCLITSFESGPALDSWISARTPVTSIDSPHLDPEIMSAGNESAMGKRAAREAASTSTDSGMDSAMEVLSEA
;
A
#
# COMPACT_ATOMS: atom_id res chain seq x y z
N ASN A 1 7.61 -9.60 -8.14
CA ASN A 1 8.11 -10.97 -7.90
C ASN A 1 9.64 -11.04 -7.94
N ARG A 2 10.35 -10.37 -7.00
CA ARG A 2 11.83 -10.29 -7.04
C ARG A 2 12.52 -11.46 -6.33
N LEU A 3 11.77 -12.23 -5.53
CA LEU A 3 12.30 -13.29 -4.66
C LEU A 3 11.70 -14.68 -4.92
N ASN A 4 10.58 -14.81 -5.66
CA ASN A 4 10.08 -16.13 -5.99
C ASN A 4 10.77 -16.67 -7.26
N PRO A 5 10.89 -18.00 -7.41
CA PRO A 5 11.39 -18.61 -8.63
C PRO A 5 10.61 -18.15 -9.88
N GLU A 6 11.28 -18.13 -11.02
CA GLU A 6 10.64 -17.83 -12.30
C GLU A 6 9.48 -18.80 -12.56
N GLY A 7 8.38 -18.30 -13.10
CA GLY A 7 7.17 -19.08 -13.39
C GLY A 7 6.25 -19.33 -12.19
N THR A 8 6.59 -18.87 -10.98
CA THR A 8 5.70 -18.93 -9.82
C THR A 8 4.76 -17.73 -9.74
N GLY A 9 3.59 -17.92 -9.12
CA GLY A 9 2.66 -16.83 -8.87
C GLY A 9 3.24 -15.81 -7.89
N TRP A 10 2.61 -14.64 -7.84
CA TRP A 10 2.91 -13.58 -6.89
C TRP A 10 1.75 -13.37 -5.92
N ILE A 11 2.02 -12.68 -4.81
CA ILE A 11 0.99 -12.42 -3.82
C ILE A 11 0.05 -11.32 -4.28
N VAL A 12 -1.21 -11.71 -4.41
CA VAL A 12 -2.36 -10.83 -4.65
C VAL A 12 -3.19 -10.80 -3.37
N ARG A 13 -3.72 -9.64 -3.00
CA ARG A 13 -4.63 -9.54 -1.83
C ARG A 13 -6.02 -9.15 -2.27
N SER A 14 -7.01 -9.86 -1.75
CA SER A 14 -8.41 -9.45 -1.79
C SER A 14 -8.79 -8.74 -0.50
N PHE A 15 -9.51 -7.63 -0.64
CA PHE A 15 -10.12 -6.86 0.44
C PHE A 15 -11.62 -6.95 0.28
N TYR A 16 -12.30 -7.48 1.30
CA TYR A 16 -13.76 -7.46 1.39
C TYR A 16 -14.16 -6.55 2.56
N ASN A 17 -14.72 -5.40 2.21
CA ASN A 17 -15.01 -4.34 3.16
C ASN A 17 -16.33 -4.61 3.90
N LEU A 18 -16.31 -4.62 5.23
CA LEU A 18 -17.46 -4.98 6.06
C LEU A 18 -18.20 -3.76 6.62
N THR A 19 -17.48 -2.68 6.87
CA THR A 19 -18.05 -1.44 7.43
C THR A 19 -18.46 -0.47 6.32
N ALA A 20 -19.68 0.05 6.37
CA ALA A 20 -20.10 1.14 5.50
C ALA A 20 -19.52 2.46 6.01
N ASP A 21 -18.66 3.09 5.21
CA ASP A 21 -18.10 4.41 5.49
C ASP A 21 -17.83 5.10 4.14
N SER A 22 -18.44 6.27 3.93
CA SER A 22 -18.36 7.01 2.66
C SER A 22 -17.01 7.65 2.42
N ASP A 23 -16.22 7.82 3.48
CA ASP A 23 -14.99 8.62 3.47
C ASP A 23 -13.75 7.73 3.42
N SER A 24 -13.94 6.41 3.39
CA SER A 24 -12.89 5.42 3.33
C SER A 24 -12.49 5.11 1.91
N VAL A 25 -11.19 5.22 1.64
CA VAL A 25 -10.61 4.89 0.34
C VAL A 25 -9.40 3.98 0.47
N MET A 26 -9.23 3.08 -0.49
CA MET A 26 -7.95 2.44 -0.77
C MET A 26 -7.17 3.36 -1.69
N ILE A 27 -6.04 3.86 -1.21
CA ILE A 27 -5.06 4.62 -1.99
C ILE A 27 -4.13 3.61 -2.64
N LEU A 28 -4.00 3.69 -3.97
CA LEU A 28 -3.08 2.91 -4.78
C LEU A 28 -2.11 3.85 -5.49
N ARG A 29 -0.83 3.47 -5.58
CA ARG A 29 0.17 4.18 -6.39
C ARG A 29 1.09 3.18 -7.10
N GLU A 30 1.46 3.51 -8.34
CA GLU A 30 2.51 2.78 -9.06
C GLU A 30 3.89 3.20 -8.56
N ASP A 31 4.06 4.50 -8.31
CA ASP A 31 5.24 5.05 -7.66
C ASP A 31 4.83 5.70 -6.32
N ARG A 32 5.44 5.23 -5.24
CA ARG A 32 5.20 5.73 -3.88
C ARG A 32 5.41 7.23 -3.77
N ASP A 33 6.43 7.74 -4.47
CA ASP A 33 6.94 9.10 -4.34
C ASP A 33 6.40 10.05 -5.42
N ASP A 34 5.60 9.55 -6.39
CA ASP A 34 4.86 10.35 -7.37
C ASP A 34 3.34 10.36 -7.08
N PRO A 35 2.81 11.47 -6.53
CA PRO A 35 1.37 11.64 -6.28
C PRO A 35 0.52 11.58 -7.55
N ALA A 36 1.08 11.84 -8.74
CA ALA A 36 0.31 11.81 -9.99
C ALA A 36 -0.15 10.38 -10.37
N THR A 37 0.49 9.35 -9.80
CA THR A 37 0.11 7.94 -9.99
C THR A 37 -1.00 7.48 -9.02
N GLU A 38 -1.50 8.37 -8.18
CA GLU A 38 -2.49 8.02 -7.16
C GLU A 38 -3.88 7.73 -7.73
N VAL A 39 -4.42 6.57 -7.37
CA VAL A 39 -5.82 6.20 -7.56
C VAL A 39 -6.46 5.97 -6.20
N ARG A 40 -7.69 6.47 -6.00
CA ARG A 40 -8.47 6.31 -4.77
C ARG A 40 -9.71 5.49 -5.06
N VAL A 41 -9.75 4.27 -4.52
CA VAL A 41 -10.89 3.36 -4.69
C VAL A 41 -11.82 3.48 -3.47
N PRO A 42 -13.10 3.86 -3.63
CA PRO A 42 -14.07 3.88 -2.54
C PRO A 42 -14.21 2.53 -1.85
N LEU A 43 -14.46 2.54 -0.54
CA LEU A 43 -14.65 1.33 0.28
C LEU A 43 -16.03 1.30 0.96
N PRO A 44 -17.14 1.24 0.22
CA PRO A 44 -18.45 0.96 0.82
C PRO A 44 -18.52 -0.47 1.37
N ALA A 45 -19.49 -0.76 2.24
CA ALA A 45 -19.75 -2.12 2.69
C ALA A 45 -20.05 -3.05 1.49
N GLY A 46 -19.47 -4.24 1.50
CA GLY A 46 -19.59 -5.21 0.41
C GLY A 46 -18.62 -4.96 -0.75
N ALA A 47 -17.84 -3.88 -0.76
CA ALA A 47 -16.81 -3.68 -1.77
C ALA A 47 -15.78 -4.81 -1.72
N GLN A 48 -15.54 -5.42 -2.89
CA GLN A 48 -14.53 -6.44 -3.08
C GLN A 48 -13.46 -5.94 -4.05
N ILE A 49 -12.24 -5.80 -3.56
CA ILE A 49 -11.11 -5.29 -4.35
C ILE A 49 -10.04 -6.37 -4.36
N VAL A 50 -9.46 -6.63 -5.53
CA VAL A 50 -8.31 -7.53 -5.69
C VAL A 50 -7.16 -6.69 -6.21
N ILE A 51 -6.05 -6.63 -5.45
CA ILE A 51 -4.89 -5.81 -5.80
C ILE A 51 -3.63 -6.65 -5.92
N ASP A 52 -2.81 -6.31 -6.91
CA ASP A 52 -1.43 -6.75 -6.98
C ASP A 52 -0.60 -5.99 -5.95
N THR A 53 -0.44 -6.59 -4.77
CA THR A 53 0.31 -5.97 -3.66
C THR A 53 1.81 -5.96 -3.86
N GLN A 54 2.35 -6.64 -4.87
CA GLN A 54 3.77 -6.59 -5.19
C GLN A 54 4.11 -5.47 -6.18
N ARG A 55 3.17 -5.12 -7.05
CA ARG A 55 3.33 -4.01 -8.00
C ARG A 55 2.91 -2.66 -7.38
N LEU A 56 1.80 -2.62 -6.67
CA LEU A 56 1.18 -1.37 -6.21
C LEU A 56 1.51 -1.08 -4.75
N TYR A 57 1.96 0.14 -4.49
CA TYR A 57 1.90 0.72 -3.17
C TYR A 57 0.43 0.92 -2.79
N HIS A 58 0.06 0.51 -1.58
CA HIS A 58 -1.33 0.54 -1.14
C HIS A 58 -1.43 0.95 0.32
N ALA A 59 -2.43 1.77 0.63
CA ALA A 59 -2.79 2.15 1.98
C ALA A 59 -4.29 2.42 2.05
N VAL A 60 -4.93 2.03 3.16
CA VAL A 60 -6.30 2.46 3.43
C VAL A 60 -6.24 3.80 4.18
N TRP A 61 -6.97 4.79 3.69
CA TRP A 61 -7.24 6.01 4.43
C TRP A 61 -8.69 6.00 4.91
N HIS A 62 -8.87 6.05 6.23
CA HIS A 62 -10.15 6.06 6.90
C HIS A 62 -10.23 7.29 7.80
N ARG A 63 -11.18 8.17 7.52
CA ARG A 63 -11.38 9.44 8.28
C ARG A 63 -12.42 9.31 9.38
N GLY A 64 -13.21 8.25 9.37
CA GLY A 64 -14.22 7.97 10.38
C GLY A 64 -13.59 7.81 11.76
N VAL A 65 -14.39 8.12 12.79
CA VAL A 65 -13.99 7.97 14.20
C VAL A 65 -14.32 6.58 14.76
N ALA A 66 -15.11 5.79 14.03
CA ALA A 66 -15.50 4.44 14.40
C ALA A 66 -14.56 3.40 13.75
N PRO A 67 -14.35 2.22 14.35
CA PRO A 67 -13.56 1.18 13.72
C PRO A 67 -14.11 0.72 12.36
N ARG A 68 -13.23 0.63 11.36
CA ARG A 68 -13.51 0.00 10.07
C ARG A 68 -13.07 -1.46 10.07
N TYR A 69 -13.99 -2.36 9.72
CA TYR A 69 -13.73 -3.80 9.59
C TYR A 69 -13.58 -4.20 8.12
N CYS A 70 -12.62 -5.09 7.84
CA CYS A 70 -12.33 -5.63 6.52
C CYS A 70 -11.79 -7.04 6.65
N LEU A 71 -12.24 -7.95 5.79
CA LEU A 71 -11.57 -9.24 5.60
C LEU A 71 -10.50 -9.06 4.52
N ILE A 72 -9.27 -9.45 4.83
CA ILE A 72 -8.16 -9.42 3.88
C ILE A 72 -7.65 -10.84 3.69
N THR A 73 -7.66 -11.31 2.44
CA THR A 73 -7.20 -12.65 2.08
C THR A 73 -6.06 -12.54 1.08
N SER A 74 -4.96 -13.24 1.33
CA SER A 74 -3.85 -13.33 0.39
C SER A 74 -3.96 -14.60 -0.44
N PHE A 75 -3.73 -14.47 -1.74
CA PHE A 75 -3.72 -15.56 -2.71
C PHE A 75 -2.42 -15.55 -3.48
N GLU A 76 -1.98 -16.72 -3.91
CA GLU A 76 -1.01 -16.80 -5.00
C GLU A 76 -1.72 -16.54 -6.33
N SER A 77 -1.12 -15.72 -7.20
CA SER A 77 -1.64 -15.50 -8.55
C SER A 77 -1.54 -16.77 -9.39
N GLY A 78 -2.49 -16.93 -10.31
CA GLY A 78 -2.49 -18.07 -11.22
C GLY A 78 -3.81 -18.21 -11.98
N PRO A 79 -3.90 -19.20 -12.89
CA PRO A 79 -5.04 -19.34 -13.80
C PRO A 79 -6.39 -19.52 -13.08
N ALA A 80 -6.40 -20.18 -11.92
CA ALA A 80 -7.61 -20.39 -11.14
C ALA A 80 -8.15 -19.07 -10.56
N LEU A 81 -7.27 -18.21 -10.03
CA LEU A 81 -7.64 -16.89 -9.52
C LEU A 81 -8.09 -15.98 -10.67
N ASP A 82 -7.37 -15.98 -11.78
CA ASP A 82 -7.72 -15.20 -12.98
C ASP A 82 -9.11 -15.55 -13.53
N SER A 83 -9.41 -16.85 -13.64
CA SER A 83 -10.74 -17.34 -14.04
C SER A 83 -11.83 -16.91 -13.04
N TRP A 84 -11.55 -17.01 -11.75
CA TRP A 84 -12.48 -16.57 -10.69
C TRP A 84 -12.78 -15.07 -10.75
N ILE A 85 -11.77 -14.23 -11.02
CA ILE A 85 -11.92 -12.78 -11.20
C ILE A 85 -12.74 -12.50 -12.46
N SER A 86 -12.36 -13.10 -13.58
CA SER A 86 -13.00 -12.88 -14.89
C SER A 86 -14.49 -13.24 -14.88
N ALA A 87 -14.87 -14.30 -14.15
CA ALA A 87 -16.26 -14.72 -13.99
C ALA A 87 -17.15 -13.71 -13.22
N ARG A 88 -16.58 -12.65 -12.63
CA ARG A 88 -17.28 -11.65 -11.81
C ARG A 88 -17.34 -10.26 -12.44
N THR A 89 -16.98 -10.13 -13.72
CA THR A 89 -17.03 -8.87 -14.47
C THR A 89 -16.30 -7.73 -13.73
N PRO A 90 -14.97 -7.84 -13.57
CA PRO A 90 -14.21 -6.89 -12.77
C PRO A 90 -14.25 -5.50 -13.39
N VAL A 91 -14.34 -4.48 -12.53
CA VAL A 91 -14.11 -3.08 -12.91
C VAL A 91 -12.63 -2.78 -12.70
N THR A 92 -11.92 -2.49 -13.78
CA THR A 92 -10.46 -2.28 -13.78
C THR A 92 -10.04 -0.82 -13.87
N SER A 93 -11.00 0.08 -14.07
CA SER A 93 -10.80 1.53 -14.06
C SER A 93 -11.89 2.18 -13.22
N ILE A 94 -11.51 3.14 -12.37
CA ILE A 94 -12.44 3.84 -11.49
C ILE A 94 -12.05 5.30 -11.39
N ASP A 95 -13.06 6.17 -11.38
CA ASP A 95 -12.87 7.58 -11.09
C ASP A 95 -12.55 7.74 -9.61
N SER A 96 -11.40 8.37 -9.34
CA SER A 96 -11.01 8.66 -7.96
C SER A 96 -11.95 9.72 -7.37
N PRO A 97 -12.54 9.48 -6.17
CA PRO A 97 -13.29 10.51 -5.47
C PRO A 97 -12.50 11.79 -5.34
N HIS A 98 -13.16 12.95 -5.41
CA HIS A 98 -12.44 14.22 -5.25
C HIS A 98 -11.80 14.33 -3.86
N LEU A 99 -10.58 14.89 -3.81
CA LEU A 99 -9.92 15.33 -2.59
C LEU A 99 -9.35 16.70 -2.88
N ASP A 100 -9.46 17.58 -1.90
CA ASP A 100 -8.88 18.91 -1.95
C ASP A 100 -7.36 18.80 -2.24
N PRO A 101 -6.87 19.47 -3.31
CA PRO A 101 -5.44 19.50 -3.63
C PRO A 101 -4.56 19.94 -2.47
N GLU A 102 -5.03 20.84 -1.58
CA GLU A 102 -4.26 21.27 -0.41
C GLU A 102 -4.06 20.13 0.59
N ILE A 103 -5.10 19.32 0.83
CA ILE A 103 -5.01 18.14 1.70
C ILE A 103 -4.03 17.12 1.10
N MET A 104 -4.10 16.92 -0.22
CA MET A 104 -3.18 16.02 -0.92
C MET A 104 -1.73 16.51 -0.83
N SER A 105 -1.46 17.80 -1.05
CA SER A 105 -0.12 18.38 -0.92
C SER A 105 0.43 18.23 0.50
N ALA A 106 -0.34 18.65 1.50
CA ALA A 106 0.08 18.58 2.90
C ALA A 106 0.32 17.13 3.37
N GLY A 107 -0.51 16.18 2.91
CA GLY A 107 -0.32 14.76 3.17
C GLY A 107 0.99 14.22 2.57
N ASN A 108 1.29 14.59 1.32
CA ASN A 108 2.52 14.18 0.64
C ASN A 108 3.77 14.78 1.30
N GLU A 109 3.75 16.08 1.61
CA GLU A 109 4.85 16.76 2.31
C GLU A 109 5.13 16.13 3.67
N SER A 110 4.07 15.84 4.46
CA SER A 110 4.19 15.14 5.74
C SER A 110 4.83 13.75 5.56
N ALA A 111 4.42 13.02 4.52
CA ALA A 111 4.93 11.68 4.26
C ALA A 111 6.41 11.71 3.82
N MET A 112 6.79 12.65 2.97
CA MET A 112 8.18 12.87 2.54
C MET A 112 9.06 13.29 3.72
N GLY A 113 8.61 14.24 4.55
CA GLY A 113 9.35 14.67 5.74
C GLY A 113 9.59 13.52 6.72
N LYS A 114 8.58 12.67 6.96
CA LYS A 114 8.72 11.47 7.80
C LYS A 114 9.70 10.45 7.21
N ARG A 115 9.76 10.30 5.88
CA ARG A 115 10.73 9.40 5.22
C ARG A 115 12.15 9.94 5.34
N ALA A 116 12.36 11.22 5.00
CA ALA A 116 13.66 11.87 5.12
C ALA A 116 14.20 11.82 6.57
N ALA A 117 13.34 12.02 7.57
CA ALA A 117 13.73 11.90 8.98
C ALA A 117 14.13 10.46 9.36
N ARG A 118 13.41 9.44 8.85
CA ARG A 118 13.76 8.03 9.08
C ARG A 118 15.07 7.64 8.40
N GLU A 119 15.30 8.10 7.18
CA GLU A 119 16.55 7.87 6.45
C GLU A 119 17.74 8.51 7.17
N ALA A 120 17.63 9.77 7.60
CA ALA A 120 18.66 10.44 8.38
C ALA A 120 18.97 9.71 9.70
N ALA A 121 17.94 9.23 10.41
CA ALA A 121 18.11 8.45 11.63
C ALA A 121 18.80 7.10 11.36
N SER A 122 18.45 6.41 10.26
CA SER A 122 19.08 5.14 9.88
C SER A 122 20.56 5.32 9.57
N THR A 123 20.93 6.35 8.80
CA THR A 123 22.34 6.66 8.49
C THR A 123 23.14 6.98 9.75
N SER A 124 22.55 7.71 10.70
CA SER A 124 23.21 8.00 11.98
C SER A 124 23.43 6.75 12.84
N THR A 125 22.50 5.79 12.78
CA THR A 125 22.59 4.53 13.54
C THR A 125 23.67 3.61 12.96
N ASP A 126 23.76 3.53 11.63
CA ASP A 126 24.77 2.73 10.92
C ASP A 126 26.19 3.26 11.20
N SER A 127 26.38 4.60 11.19
CA SER A 127 27.66 5.22 11.57
C SER A 127 28.06 4.97 13.03
N GLY A 128 27.09 4.79 13.93
CA GLY A 128 27.34 4.44 15.33
C GLY A 128 27.70 2.97 15.53
N MET A 129 27.17 2.07 14.69
CA MET A 129 27.48 0.64 14.72
C MET A 129 28.89 0.35 14.18
N ASP A 130 29.30 1.01 13.09
CA ASP A 130 30.66 0.90 12.56
C ASP A 130 31.70 1.41 13.58
N SER A 131 31.43 2.54 14.23
CA SER A 131 32.33 3.09 15.27
C SER A 131 32.42 2.17 16.50
N ALA A 132 31.35 1.48 16.89
CA ALA A 132 31.39 0.53 18.01
C ALA A 132 32.14 -0.78 17.67
N MET A 133 32.13 -1.20 16.40
CA MET A 133 32.83 -2.41 15.95
C MET A 133 34.34 -2.17 15.77
N GLU A 134 34.76 -0.96 15.40
CA GLU A 134 36.16 -0.57 15.30
C GLU A 134 36.86 -0.59 16.67
N VAL A 135 36.17 -0.13 17.73
CA VAL A 135 36.69 -0.07 19.11
C VAL A 135 36.85 -1.46 19.76
N LEU A 136 36.16 -2.50 19.27
CA LEU A 136 36.27 -3.87 19.80
C LEU A 136 37.40 -4.70 19.17
N SER A 137 38.09 -4.18 18.15
CA SER A 137 39.21 -4.88 17.49
C SER A 137 40.60 -4.48 18.03
N GLU A 138 40.67 -3.47 18.90
CA GLU A 138 41.89 -3.06 19.60
C GLU A 138 41.86 -3.57 21.05
N ALA A 139 42.14 -4.86 21.25
CA ALA A 139 42.45 -5.45 22.57
C ALA A 139 43.45 -6.61 22.44
#